data_AF-A0A1G2ZX82-F1
#
_entry.id   AF-A0A1G2ZX82-F1
#
_cell.length_a   1.000
_cell.length_b   1.000
_cell.length_c   1.000
_cell.angle_alpha   90.00
_cell.angle_beta   90.00
_cell.angle_gamma   90.00
#
_symmetry.space_group_name_H-M   'P 1'
#
loop_
_entity.id
_entity.type
_entity.pdbx_description
1 polymer ?
#
loop_
_entity_poly.entity_id
_entity_poly.type
_entity_poly.pdbx_seq_one_letter_code
_entity_poly.pdbx_strand_id
1 'polypeptide(L)'
;MSGYDFGIPGSRLLQQSREGGRGNVILVIGEGQGAKVLKIFRRRSSAFLEILGDFTSWFIHGKTGFSVRCRYETEKRTHDRWSRFGMPVLNRLNIPVPPEAGGMAIWYEWCSGRRLSELMADDSIEWTKKDDLLEKLGSETGRRHDIAIREQEPLLVHEHSALKHFFVEGERLVGFDFEGGYGPRYALREAMADEFSGILRSIAQTTGDRYPEAFRSFARGYGNTDRLRGIAVWASSGGGIRRRLKRLRDFFLRDRFSKTVVLRRLAEMLGSDSSVRNR
;
A
#
# COMPACT_ATOMS: atom_id res chain seq x y z
N MET A 1 -0.79 27.83 11.43
CA MET A 1 -1.19 26.45 11.79
C MET A 1 -1.92 26.52 13.12
N SER A 2 -3.26 26.54 13.14
CA SER A 2 -4.00 26.33 14.40
C SER A 2 -3.94 24.84 14.73
N GLY A 3 -3.09 24.45 15.67
CA GLY A 3 -3.04 23.07 16.16
C GLY A 3 -4.40 22.73 16.75
N TYR A 4 -5.10 21.79 16.15
CA TYR A 4 -6.26 21.18 16.79
C TYR A 4 -5.73 20.42 18.02
N ASP A 5 -6.02 20.95 19.21
CA ASP A 5 -5.78 20.24 20.46
C ASP A 5 -6.87 19.18 20.61
N PHE A 6 -6.47 17.91 20.65
CA PHE A 6 -7.40 16.79 20.84
C PHE A 6 -7.69 16.53 22.32
N GLY A 7 -7.15 17.35 23.23
CA GLY A 7 -7.27 17.15 24.66
C GLY A 7 -6.55 15.90 25.16
N ILE A 8 -5.68 15.30 24.34
CA ILE A 8 -4.89 14.13 24.72
C ILE A 8 -3.51 14.63 25.18
N PRO A 9 -3.18 14.49 26.48
CA PRO A 9 -1.94 15.04 27.03
C PRO A 9 -0.69 14.50 26.35
N GLY A 10 0.27 15.38 26.06
CA GLY A 10 1.55 15.02 25.43
C GLY A 10 1.42 14.53 23.98
N SER A 11 0.26 14.75 23.34
CA SER A 11 0.06 14.39 21.93
C SER A 11 0.50 15.49 20.98
N ARG A 12 1.05 15.08 19.84
CA ARG A 12 1.38 15.94 18.70
C ARG A 12 0.72 15.41 17.44
N LEU A 13 0.08 16.29 16.68
CA LEU A 13 -0.52 15.94 15.40
C LEU A 13 0.57 15.64 14.36
N LEU A 14 0.57 14.41 13.83
CA LEU A 14 1.46 14.00 12.75
C LEU A 14 0.81 14.20 11.38
N GLN A 15 -0.47 13.81 11.26
CA GLN A 15 -1.19 13.88 9.99
C GLN A 15 -2.69 14.06 10.21
N GLN A 16 -3.29 14.89 9.37
CA GLN A 16 -4.74 14.99 9.20
C GLN A 16 -5.08 14.85 7.72
N SER A 17 -5.97 13.91 7.39
CA SER A 17 -6.19 13.49 6.00
C SER A 17 -6.93 14.53 5.13
N ARG A 18 -7.75 15.42 5.72
CA ARG A 18 -8.43 16.53 5.03
C ARG A 18 -8.61 17.74 5.95
N GLU A 19 -8.68 18.92 5.35
CA GLU A 19 -9.08 20.16 6.05
C GLU A 19 -10.49 20.01 6.66
N GLY A 20 -10.69 20.66 7.81
CA GLY A 20 -12.00 20.69 8.50
C GLY A 20 -12.34 19.43 9.32
N GLY A 21 -11.34 18.66 9.80
CA GLY A 21 -11.59 17.58 10.76
C GLY A 21 -12.04 16.24 10.16
N ARG A 22 -12.07 16.13 8.82
CA ARG A 22 -12.52 14.93 8.09
C ARG A 22 -11.37 13.99 7.73
N GLY A 23 -11.63 12.69 7.73
CA GLY A 23 -10.64 11.65 7.51
C GLY A 23 -9.72 11.42 8.72
N ASN A 24 -8.79 10.48 8.61
CA ASN A 24 -8.07 9.99 9.79
C ASN A 24 -7.13 11.03 10.36
N VAL A 25 -6.98 10.94 11.67
CA VAL A 25 -6.04 11.72 12.46
C VAL A 25 -4.99 10.76 12.98
N ILE A 26 -3.72 11.14 12.83
CA ILE A 26 -2.59 10.39 13.36
C ILE A 26 -1.90 11.29 14.39
N LEU A 27 -1.87 10.82 15.63
CA LEU A 27 -1.20 11.50 16.74
C LEU A 27 0.02 10.70 17.17
N VAL A 28 1.07 11.40 17.57
CA VAL A 28 2.22 10.82 18.26
C VAL A 28 2.15 11.24 19.72
N ILE A 29 2.35 10.30 20.64
CA ILE A 29 2.33 10.56 22.08
C ILE A 29 3.65 10.09 22.69
N GLY A 30 4.30 10.97 23.46
CA GLY A 30 5.64 10.75 24.00
C GLY A 30 6.76 11.16 23.04
N GLU A 31 8.00 10.86 23.41
CA GLU A 31 9.21 11.29 22.71
C GLU A 31 10.17 10.13 22.41
N GLY A 32 10.99 10.32 21.36
CA GLY A 32 12.03 9.39 20.97
C GLY A 32 11.52 7.97 20.68
N GLN A 33 12.28 6.97 21.12
CA GLN A 33 11.97 5.55 20.92
C GLN A 33 10.82 5.04 21.81
N GLY A 34 10.42 5.80 22.83
CA GLY A 34 9.27 5.49 23.67
C GLY A 34 7.94 6.01 23.12
N ALA A 35 7.97 6.74 22.00
CA ALA A 35 6.79 7.31 21.39
C ALA A 35 5.83 6.23 20.88
N LYS A 36 4.54 6.59 20.83
CA LYS A 36 3.45 5.73 20.34
C LYS A 36 2.60 6.49 19.35
N VAL A 37 2.02 5.78 18.40
CA VAL A 37 1.16 6.37 17.37
C VAL A 37 -0.28 5.97 17.60
N LEU A 38 -1.17 6.95 17.75
CA LEU A 38 -2.61 6.74 17.81
C LEU A 38 -3.23 7.11 16.47
N LYS A 39 -3.75 6.11 15.75
CA LYS A 39 -4.49 6.30 14.50
C LYS A 39 -5.99 6.33 14.81
N ILE A 40 -6.61 7.50 14.68
CA ILE A 40 -8.04 7.73 14.95
C ILE A 40 -8.80 7.77 13.62
N PHE A 41 -9.83 6.92 13.51
CA PHE A 41 -10.64 6.80 12.31
C PHE A 41 -11.84 7.74 12.39
N ARG A 42 -11.93 8.67 11.42
CA ARG A 42 -13.06 9.61 11.30
C ARG A 42 -13.70 9.53 9.93
N ARG A 43 -14.96 9.98 9.84
CA ARG A 43 -15.72 10.00 8.59
C ARG A 43 -14.99 10.81 7.52
N ARG A 44 -14.99 10.30 6.29
CA ARG A 44 -14.34 10.94 5.12
C ARG A 44 -15.33 11.77 4.30
N SER A 45 -16.62 11.44 4.38
CA SER A 45 -17.73 12.07 3.67
C SER A 45 -19.01 12.07 4.52
N SER A 46 -20.11 12.62 3.99
CA SER A 46 -21.43 12.49 4.63
C SER A 46 -21.82 11.01 4.78
N ALA A 47 -22.59 10.69 5.82
CA ALA A 47 -22.97 9.31 6.14
C ALA A 47 -23.68 8.59 4.98
N PHE A 48 -24.48 9.34 4.19
CA PHE A 48 -25.16 8.81 3.00
C PHE A 48 -24.19 8.36 1.90
N LEU A 49 -23.13 9.16 1.64
CA LEU A 49 -22.11 8.80 0.65
C LEU A 49 -21.21 7.64 1.13
N GLU A 50 -21.01 7.50 2.44
CA GLU A 50 -20.31 6.32 2.99
C GLU A 50 -21.14 5.04 2.80
N ILE A 51 -22.46 5.07 3.03
CA ILE A 51 -23.33 3.91 2.84
C ILE A 51 -23.40 3.48 1.37
N LEU A 52 -23.56 4.43 0.45
CA LEU A 52 -23.56 4.13 -0.99
C LEU A 52 -22.18 3.66 -1.47
N GLY A 53 -21.10 4.22 -0.92
CA GLY A 53 -19.73 3.77 -1.13
C GLY A 53 -19.49 2.35 -0.63
N ASP A 54 -19.99 2.00 0.55
CA ASP A 54 -19.86 0.66 1.15
C ASP A 54 -20.61 -0.38 0.34
N PHE A 55 -21.84 -0.07 -0.07
CA PHE A 55 -22.64 -0.95 -0.92
C PHE A 55 -21.96 -1.18 -2.26
N THR A 56 -21.48 -0.13 -2.93
CA THR A 56 -20.78 -0.26 -4.23
C THR A 56 -19.41 -0.93 -4.09
N SER A 57 -18.66 -0.68 -3.01
CA SER A 57 -17.37 -1.34 -2.76
C SER A 57 -17.54 -2.84 -2.55
N TRP A 58 -18.52 -3.23 -1.74
CA TRP A 58 -18.77 -4.64 -1.42
C TRP A 58 -19.44 -5.39 -2.58
N PHE A 59 -20.54 -4.86 -3.13
CA PHE A 59 -21.37 -5.55 -4.13
C PHE A 59 -20.76 -5.52 -5.54
N ILE A 60 -20.13 -4.41 -5.93
CA ILE A 60 -19.60 -4.23 -7.30
C ILE A 60 -18.10 -4.55 -7.37
N HIS A 61 -17.34 -4.14 -6.35
CA HIS A 61 -15.89 -4.23 -6.38
C HIS A 61 -15.33 -5.35 -5.52
N GLY A 62 -16.12 -6.04 -4.68
CA GLY A 62 -15.62 -7.09 -3.77
C GLY A 62 -14.52 -6.61 -2.82
N LYS A 63 -14.43 -5.29 -2.57
CA LYS A 63 -13.49 -4.64 -1.66
C LYS A 63 -14.15 -4.38 -0.31
N THR A 64 -13.35 -4.07 0.70
CA THR A 64 -13.90 -3.65 2.00
C THR A 64 -14.60 -2.29 1.90
N GLY A 65 -15.57 -2.05 2.80
CA GLY A 65 -16.31 -0.80 2.85
C GLY A 65 -15.44 0.41 3.22
N PHE A 66 -15.88 1.59 2.83
CA PHE A 66 -15.29 2.90 3.11
C PHE A 66 -15.73 3.53 4.45
N SER A 67 -16.77 3.03 5.11
CA SER A 67 -17.19 3.53 6.42
C SER A 67 -16.07 3.44 7.46
N VAL A 68 -16.16 4.28 8.50
CA VAL A 68 -15.22 4.28 9.63
C VAL A 68 -15.03 2.90 10.23
N ARG A 69 -16.13 2.18 10.47
CA ARG A 69 -16.11 0.82 11.01
C ARG A 69 -15.44 -0.17 10.08
N CYS A 70 -15.79 -0.15 8.79
CA CYS A 70 -15.17 -1.07 7.82
C CYS A 70 -13.67 -0.83 7.68
N ARG A 71 -13.20 0.43 7.64
CA ARG A 71 -11.77 0.75 7.56
C ARG A 71 -11.01 0.35 8.82
N TYR A 72 -11.59 0.60 10.00
CA TYR A 72 -11.01 0.16 11.28
C TYR A 72 -10.89 -1.37 11.34
N GLU A 73 -11.96 -2.09 11.00
CA GLU A 73 -11.94 -3.56 10.99
C GLU A 73 -11.01 -4.13 9.92
N THR A 74 -10.94 -3.50 8.75
CA THR A 74 -10.02 -3.91 7.67
C THR A 74 -8.58 -3.72 8.12
N GLU A 75 -8.24 -2.55 8.65
CA GLU A 75 -6.90 -2.26 9.15
C GLU A 75 -6.48 -3.32 10.18
N LYS A 76 -7.34 -3.60 11.16
CA LYS A 76 -7.06 -4.61 12.18
C LYS A 76 -6.85 -6.00 11.58
N ARG A 77 -7.77 -6.46 10.74
CA ARG A 77 -7.70 -7.80 10.14
C ARG A 77 -6.50 -7.97 9.24
N THR A 78 -6.24 -7.00 8.37
CA THR A 78 -5.06 -7.03 7.49
C THR A 78 -3.79 -7.05 8.31
N HIS A 79 -3.70 -6.19 9.33
CA HIS A 79 -2.57 -6.15 10.25
C HIS A 79 -2.36 -7.50 10.97
N ASP A 80 -3.42 -8.06 11.56
CA ASP A 80 -3.37 -9.35 12.26
C ASP A 80 -2.94 -10.49 11.32
N ARG A 81 -3.39 -10.47 10.05
CA ARG A 81 -2.97 -11.44 9.03
C ARG A 81 -1.50 -11.28 8.67
N TRP A 82 -1.06 -10.07 8.36
CA TRP A 82 0.32 -9.79 8.01
C TRP A 82 1.27 -10.19 9.13
N SER A 83 0.96 -9.79 10.37
CA SER A 83 1.72 -10.17 11.56
C SER A 83 1.76 -11.70 11.74
N ARG A 84 0.62 -12.39 11.64
CA ARG A 84 0.53 -13.85 11.76
C ARG A 84 1.45 -14.60 10.77
N PHE A 85 1.61 -14.08 9.56
CA PHE A 85 2.47 -14.67 8.53
C PHE A 85 3.91 -14.12 8.53
N GLY A 86 4.29 -13.38 9.57
CA GLY A 86 5.63 -12.82 9.75
C GLY A 86 5.98 -11.78 8.68
N MET A 87 5.00 -11.01 8.20
CA MET A 87 5.27 -9.83 7.37
C MET A 87 5.71 -8.68 8.28
N PRO A 88 6.71 -7.88 7.89
CA PRO A 88 7.09 -6.70 8.66
C PRO A 88 5.94 -5.68 8.67
N VAL A 89 5.36 -5.44 9.85
CA VAL A 89 4.32 -4.44 10.10
C VAL A 89 4.57 -3.78 11.45
N LEU A 90 4.07 -2.56 11.63
CA LEU A 90 4.16 -1.85 12.92
C LEU A 90 3.43 -2.66 13.99
N ASN A 91 4.05 -2.93 15.13
CA ASN A 91 3.35 -3.61 16.22
C ASN A 91 2.14 -2.80 16.69
N ARG A 92 0.99 -3.47 16.81
CA ARG A 92 -0.17 -2.89 17.49
C ARG A 92 0.02 -3.01 18.99
N LEU A 93 -0.22 -1.92 19.71
CA LEU A 93 -0.11 -1.90 21.16
C LEU A 93 -1.46 -2.20 21.79
N ASN A 94 -1.48 -3.12 22.76
CA ASN A 94 -2.70 -3.43 23.52
C ASN A 94 -2.81 -2.49 24.73
N ILE A 95 -3.17 -1.24 24.45
CA ILE A 95 -3.33 -0.18 25.46
C ILE A 95 -4.74 0.40 25.31
N PRO A 96 -5.43 0.75 26.41
CA PRO A 96 -6.70 1.46 26.33
C PRO A 96 -6.62 2.72 25.44
N VAL A 97 -7.62 2.91 24.60
CA VAL A 97 -7.75 4.13 23.79
C VAL A 97 -8.26 5.25 24.71
N PRO A 98 -7.64 6.44 24.70
CA PRO A 98 -8.12 7.59 25.49
C PRO A 98 -9.58 7.94 25.11
N PRO A 99 -10.48 8.20 26.08
CA PRO A 99 -11.86 8.59 25.80
C PRO A 99 -11.98 9.79 24.85
N GLU A 100 -11.03 10.72 24.93
CA GLU A 100 -10.94 11.95 24.14
C GLU A 100 -10.75 11.68 22.64
N ALA A 101 -10.28 10.48 22.27
CA ALA A 101 -10.20 10.07 20.87
C ALA A 101 -11.59 10.02 20.21
N GLY A 102 -12.67 9.85 20.99
CA GLY A 102 -14.06 10.02 20.57
C GLY A 102 -14.53 9.07 19.47
N GLY A 103 -13.85 7.94 19.27
CA GLY A 103 -14.14 7.03 18.17
C GLY A 103 -13.24 5.80 18.11
N MET A 104 -13.30 5.12 16.97
CA MET A 104 -12.46 3.95 16.69
C MET A 104 -11.01 4.41 16.49
N ALA A 105 -10.10 3.87 17.29
CA ALA A 105 -8.68 4.16 17.18
C ALA A 105 -7.82 2.93 17.44
N ILE A 106 -6.61 2.93 16.89
CA ILE A 106 -5.63 1.85 17.05
C ILE A 106 -4.30 2.46 17.47
N TRP A 107 -3.69 1.86 18.49
CA TRP A 107 -2.32 2.16 18.89
C TRP A 107 -1.32 1.34 18.09
N TYR A 108 -0.26 2.00 17.63
CA TYR A 108 0.91 1.39 17.03
C TYR A 108 2.18 1.84 17.75
N GLU A 109 3.22 1.03 17.67
CA GLU A 109 4.57 1.48 17.98
C GLU A 109 5.00 2.63 17.07
N TRP A 110 5.89 3.49 17.57
CA TRP A 110 6.56 4.47 16.74
C TRP A 110 7.59 3.78 15.85
N CYS A 111 7.62 4.15 14.57
CA CYS A 111 8.69 3.78 13.66
C CYS A 111 9.51 5.02 13.31
N SER A 112 10.81 4.95 13.57
CA SER A 112 11.74 6.06 13.31
C SER A 112 12.30 6.04 11.88
N GLY A 113 11.99 4.99 11.12
CA GLY A 113 12.41 4.83 9.72
C GLY A 113 11.85 5.89 8.79
N ARG A 114 12.60 6.20 7.72
CA ARG A 114 12.11 7.05 6.62
C ARG A 114 11.17 6.27 5.72
N ARG A 115 10.23 6.95 5.05
CA ARG A 115 9.37 6.30 4.06
C ARG A 115 10.20 5.89 2.85
N LEU A 116 9.93 4.72 2.28
CA LEU A 116 10.66 4.24 1.11
C LEU A 116 10.52 5.22 -0.08
N SER A 117 9.37 5.86 -0.26
CA SER A 117 9.21 6.91 -1.28
C SER A 117 10.14 8.11 -1.10
N GLU A 118 10.42 8.51 0.16
CA GLU A 118 11.34 9.62 0.44
C GLU A 118 12.77 9.23 0.10
N LEU A 119 13.17 8.00 0.44
CA LEU A 119 14.50 7.50 0.11
C LEU A 119 14.70 7.35 -1.39
N MET A 120 13.67 6.93 -2.13
CA MET A 120 13.76 6.82 -3.59
C MET A 120 13.89 8.19 -4.28
N ALA A 121 13.19 9.20 -3.77
CA ALA A 121 13.21 10.56 -4.31
C ALA A 121 14.41 11.41 -3.82
N ASP A 122 15.18 10.94 -2.85
CA ASP A 122 16.31 11.67 -2.28
C ASP A 122 17.58 11.46 -3.11
N ASP A 123 18.02 12.51 -3.82
CA ASP A 123 19.20 12.47 -4.69
C ASP A 123 20.52 12.30 -3.94
N SER A 124 20.54 12.52 -2.61
CA SER A 124 21.73 12.26 -1.78
C SER A 124 21.94 10.77 -1.49
N ILE A 125 20.95 9.92 -1.77
CA ILE A 125 21.04 8.49 -1.58
C ILE A 125 21.62 7.83 -2.83
N GLU A 126 22.76 7.16 -2.66
CA GLU A 126 23.42 6.39 -3.71
C GLU A 126 22.48 5.38 -4.37
N TRP A 127 22.60 5.24 -5.69
CA TRP A 127 21.71 4.38 -6.47
C TRP A 127 21.79 2.92 -6.03
N THR A 128 22.97 2.41 -5.69
CA THR A 128 23.14 1.03 -5.21
C THR A 128 22.25 0.75 -4.01
N LYS A 129 22.16 1.68 -3.07
CA LYS A 129 21.27 1.56 -1.90
C LYS A 129 19.79 1.59 -2.29
N LYS A 130 19.42 2.37 -3.32
CA LYS A 130 18.06 2.35 -3.88
C LYS A 130 17.75 1.02 -4.56
N ASP A 131 18.71 0.46 -5.30
CA ASP A 131 18.64 -0.87 -5.95
C ASP A 131 18.35 -1.96 -4.90
N ASP A 132 19.13 -1.99 -3.83
CA ASP A 132 19.00 -2.97 -2.74
C ASP A 132 17.61 -2.91 -2.07
N LEU A 133 17.10 -1.70 -1.82
CA LEU A 133 15.78 -1.49 -1.21
C LEU A 133 14.65 -1.93 -2.14
N LEU A 134 14.78 -1.69 -3.44
CA LEU A 134 13.79 -2.12 -4.44
C LEU A 134 13.81 -3.63 -4.64
N GLU A 135 14.99 -4.24 -4.64
CA GLU A 135 15.15 -5.70 -4.67
C GLU A 135 14.51 -6.33 -3.42
N LYS A 136 14.78 -5.76 -2.24
CA LYS A 136 14.13 -6.18 -0.99
C LYS A 136 12.61 -6.05 -1.03
N LEU A 137 12.08 -4.93 -1.55
CA LEU A 137 10.64 -4.74 -1.73
C LEU A 137 10.05 -5.81 -2.66
N GLY A 138 10.76 -6.12 -3.75
CA GLY A 138 10.42 -7.20 -4.66
C GLY A 138 10.32 -8.53 -3.95
N SER A 139 11.35 -8.88 -3.17
CA SER A 139 11.44 -10.13 -2.41
C SER A 139 10.30 -10.27 -1.38
N GLU A 140 10.05 -9.24 -0.57
CA GLU A 140 8.97 -9.27 0.42
C GLU A 140 7.59 -9.36 -0.26
N THR A 141 7.39 -8.66 -1.37
CA THR A 141 6.15 -8.73 -2.16
C THR A 141 5.97 -10.12 -2.78
N GLY A 142 7.04 -10.72 -3.32
CA GLY A 142 7.06 -12.08 -3.87
C GLY A 142 6.65 -13.10 -2.83
N ARG A 143 7.35 -13.12 -1.69
CA ARG A 143 7.05 -13.99 -0.55
C ARG A 143 5.61 -13.83 -0.08
N ARG A 144 5.12 -12.59 0.03
CA ARG A 144 3.75 -12.32 0.46
C ARG A 144 2.72 -12.83 -0.54
N HIS A 145 2.96 -12.68 -1.85
CA HIS A 145 2.09 -13.22 -2.89
C HIS A 145 2.07 -14.76 -2.90
N ASP A 146 3.21 -15.41 -2.66
CA ASP A 146 3.26 -16.88 -2.52
C ASP A 146 2.35 -17.37 -1.39
N ILE A 147 2.41 -16.71 -0.24
CA ILE A 147 1.55 -17.04 0.90
C ILE A 147 0.09 -16.71 0.59
N ALA A 148 -0.20 -15.54 -0.01
CA ALA A 148 -1.56 -15.17 -0.40
C ALA A 148 -2.21 -16.24 -1.32
N ILE A 149 -1.44 -16.77 -2.27
CA ILE A 149 -1.89 -17.84 -3.18
C ILE A 149 -2.07 -19.15 -2.42
N ARG A 150 -1.10 -19.57 -1.62
CA ARG A 150 -1.16 -20.83 -0.87
C ARG A 150 -2.33 -20.87 0.09
N GLU A 151 -2.55 -19.77 0.81
CA GLU A 151 -3.58 -19.66 1.85
C GLU A 151 -4.94 -19.17 1.30
N GLN A 152 -5.01 -18.84 0.01
CA GLN A 152 -6.17 -18.19 -0.60
C GLN A 152 -6.65 -16.96 0.20
N GLU A 153 -5.70 -16.09 0.60
CA GLU A 153 -5.94 -14.98 1.52
C GLU A 153 -5.69 -13.62 0.83
N PRO A 154 -6.74 -12.96 0.30
CA PRO A 154 -6.61 -11.66 -0.36
C PRO A 154 -6.15 -10.51 0.54
N LEU A 155 -6.33 -10.59 1.87
CA LEU A 155 -5.83 -9.55 2.78
C LEU A 155 -4.31 -9.52 2.86
N LEU A 156 -3.62 -10.54 2.38
CA LEU A 156 -2.17 -10.50 2.19
C LEU A 156 -1.76 -9.66 0.98
N VAL A 157 -2.67 -9.14 0.17
CA VAL A 157 -2.36 -8.27 -0.98
C VAL A 157 -2.68 -6.82 -0.63
N HIS A 158 -1.74 -5.89 -0.84
CA HIS A 158 -1.88 -4.51 -0.36
C HIS A 158 -2.61 -3.63 -1.38
N GLU A 159 -3.86 -3.29 -1.06
CA GLU A 159 -4.80 -2.63 -1.99
C GLU A 159 -4.38 -1.21 -2.39
N HIS A 160 -3.77 -0.47 -1.46
CA HIS A 160 -3.21 0.87 -1.67
C HIS A 160 -1.68 0.86 -1.73
N SER A 161 -1.08 -0.18 -2.31
CA SER A 161 0.38 -0.28 -2.37
C SER A 161 1.00 0.87 -3.17
N ALA A 162 1.84 1.63 -2.48
CA ALA A 162 2.74 2.64 -3.00
C ALA A 162 3.93 2.74 -2.04
N LEU A 163 5.08 3.21 -2.52
CA LEU A 163 6.31 3.24 -1.71
C LEU A 163 6.16 4.08 -0.42
N LYS A 164 5.23 5.04 -0.40
CA LYS A 164 4.95 5.86 0.78
C LYS A 164 4.32 5.10 1.96
N HIS A 165 3.86 3.87 1.74
CA HIS A 165 3.22 3.00 2.73
C HIS A 165 4.18 1.94 3.31
N PHE A 166 5.49 2.12 3.08
CA PHE A 166 6.55 1.30 3.65
C PHE A 166 7.56 2.21 4.34
N PHE A 167 7.87 1.91 5.60
CA PHE A 167 9.03 2.49 6.28
C PHE A 167 10.25 1.60 6.07
N VAL A 168 11.43 2.21 5.98
CA VAL A 168 12.72 1.50 6.03
C VAL A 168 13.27 1.65 7.43
N GLU A 169 13.24 0.57 8.21
CA GLU A 169 13.74 0.53 9.58
C GLU A 169 14.76 -0.58 9.76
N GLY A 170 16.03 -0.18 9.85
CA GLY A 170 17.16 -1.12 9.77
C GLY A 170 17.06 -1.93 8.47
N GLU A 171 16.98 -3.26 8.63
CA GLU A 171 16.83 -4.20 7.52
C GLU A 171 15.36 -4.61 7.28
N ARG A 172 14.36 -3.81 7.63
CA ARG A 172 12.94 -4.17 7.44
C ARG A 172 12.22 -3.16 6.57
N LEU A 173 11.34 -3.64 5.68
CA LEU A 173 10.35 -2.80 4.99
C LEU A 173 9.01 -2.92 5.70
N VAL A 174 8.78 -2.05 6.66
CA VAL A 174 7.62 -2.13 7.55
C VAL A 174 6.40 -1.56 6.84
N GLY A 175 5.45 -2.43 6.48
CA GLY A 175 4.18 -2.05 5.87
C GLY A 175 3.23 -1.37 6.87
N PHE A 176 2.53 -0.33 6.41
CA PHE A 176 1.50 0.34 7.18
C PHE A 176 0.39 0.90 6.28
N ASP A 177 -0.69 1.38 6.91
CA ASP A 177 -1.88 1.91 6.25
C ASP A 177 -2.66 0.85 5.46
N PHE A 178 -3.45 0.07 6.22
CA PHE A 178 -4.24 -1.06 5.75
C PHE A 178 -5.75 -0.78 5.74
N GLU A 179 -6.15 0.48 5.63
CA GLU A 179 -7.57 0.88 5.70
C GLU A 179 -8.40 0.34 4.53
N GLY A 180 -7.74 0.07 3.40
CA GLY A 180 -8.30 -0.61 2.25
C GLY A 180 -7.86 -2.08 2.24
N GLY A 181 -8.76 -2.95 1.79
CA GLY A 181 -8.48 -4.37 1.69
C GLY A 181 -9.38 -5.06 0.67
N TYR A 182 -8.99 -6.27 0.32
CA TYR A 182 -9.75 -7.13 -0.57
C TYR A 182 -10.66 -8.06 0.24
N GLY A 183 -11.91 -8.23 -0.19
CA GLY A 183 -12.81 -9.19 0.44
C GLY A 183 -12.38 -10.64 0.19
N PRO A 184 -12.86 -11.61 0.98
CA PRO A 184 -12.44 -13.02 0.89
C PRO A 184 -12.69 -13.68 -0.48
N ARG A 185 -13.67 -13.18 -1.26
CA ARG A 185 -14.01 -13.70 -2.59
C ARG A 185 -13.38 -12.90 -3.74
N TYR A 186 -12.55 -11.92 -3.42
CA TYR A 186 -11.90 -11.12 -4.45
C TYR A 186 -10.81 -11.94 -5.15
N ALA A 187 -10.79 -11.88 -6.48
CA ALA A 187 -9.84 -12.67 -7.26
C ALA A 187 -8.40 -12.23 -6.96
N LEU A 188 -7.58 -13.13 -6.41
CA LEU A 188 -6.18 -12.85 -6.06
C LEU A 188 -5.37 -12.28 -7.22
N ARG A 189 -5.58 -12.79 -8.44
CA ARG A 189 -4.91 -12.26 -9.64
C ARG A 189 -5.23 -10.79 -9.88
N GLU A 190 -6.48 -10.38 -9.64
CA GLU A 190 -6.88 -8.98 -9.78
C GLU A 190 -6.30 -8.12 -8.65
N ALA A 191 -6.26 -8.65 -7.42
CA ALA A 191 -5.64 -7.98 -6.28
C ALA A 191 -4.16 -7.72 -6.53
N MET A 192 -3.41 -8.75 -6.91
CA MET A 192 -1.97 -8.65 -7.20
C MET A 192 -1.71 -7.69 -8.36
N ALA A 193 -2.58 -7.67 -9.37
CA ALA A 193 -2.47 -6.72 -10.48
C ALA A 193 -2.72 -5.26 -10.06
N ASP A 194 -3.65 -5.03 -9.13
CA ASP A 194 -3.87 -3.72 -8.54
C ASP A 194 -2.65 -3.30 -7.71
N GLU A 195 -2.11 -4.22 -6.93
CA GLU A 195 -0.93 -3.98 -6.10
C GLU A 195 0.30 -3.62 -6.94
N PHE A 196 0.68 -4.46 -7.90
CA PHE A 196 1.80 -4.18 -8.80
C PHE A 196 1.64 -2.85 -9.51
N SER A 197 0.43 -2.53 -9.97
CA SER A 197 0.20 -1.24 -10.64
C SER A 197 0.44 -0.04 -9.73
N GLY A 198 0.17 -0.18 -8.43
CA GLY A 198 0.44 0.85 -7.43
C GLY A 198 1.92 0.98 -7.12
N ILE A 199 2.60 -0.15 -6.82
CA ILE A 199 4.04 -0.20 -6.56
C ILE A 199 4.82 0.36 -7.75
N LEU A 200 4.63 -0.18 -8.95
CA LEU A 200 5.39 0.20 -10.14
C LEU A 200 5.17 1.66 -10.53
N ARG A 201 3.93 2.17 -10.36
CA ARG A 201 3.65 3.59 -10.55
C ARG A 201 4.42 4.45 -9.56
N SER A 202 4.41 4.07 -8.28
CA SER A 202 5.14 4.80 -7.25
C SER A 202 6.65 4.74 -7.44
N ILE A 203 7.20 3.61 -7.89
CA ILE A 203 8.62 3.47 -8.28
C ILE A 203 8.92 4.45 -9.41
N ALA A 204 8.16 4.41 -10.50
CA ALA A 204 8.43 5.25 -11.66
C ALA A 204 8.31 6.74 -11.35
N GLN A 205 7.35 7.13 -10.51
CA GLN A 205 7.18 8.52 -10.08
C GLN A 205 8.32 9.03 -9.19
N THR A 206 8.94 8.16 -8.39
CA THR A 206 10.00 8.56 -7.43
C THR A 206 11.41 8.43 -8.01
N THR A 207 11.60 7.60 -9.03
CA THR A 207 12.92 7.36 -9.67
C THR A 207 13.09 8.07 -11.01
N GLY A 208 12.03 8.70 -11.53
CA GLY A 208 12.07 9.48 -12.76
C GLY A 208 12.51 8.63 -13.95
N ASP A 209 13.53 9.08 -14.66
CA ASP A 209 14.02 8.38 -15.86
C ASP A 209 14.77 7.07 -15.56
N ARG A 210 15.13 6.82 -14.30
CA ARG A 210 15.74 5.54 -13.86
C ARG A 210 14.73 4.44 -13.52
N TYR A 211 13.45 4.64 -13.87
CA TYR A 211 12.42 3.63 -13.64
C TYR A 211 12.71 2.27 -14.31
N PRO A 212 13.36 2.17 -15.51
CA PRO A 212 13.65 0.87 -16.10
C PRO A 212 14.61 0.05 -15.24
N GLU A 213 15.66 0.67 -14.70
CA GLU A 213 16.60 0.04 -13.77
C GLU A 213 15.85 -0.39 -12.50
N ALA A 214 15.06 0.51 -11.92
CA ALA A 214 14.29 0.25 -10.71
C ALA A 214 13.29 -0.92 -10.87
N PHE A 215 12.66 -1.05 -12.04
CA PHE A 215 11.78 -2.17 -12.36
C PHE A 215 12.54 -3.48 -12.42
N ARG A 216 13.77 -3.49 -12.96
CA ARG A 216 14.64 -4.66 -12.97
C ARG A 216 15.03 -5.08 -11.55
N SER A 217 15.39 -4.15 -10.67
CA SER A 217 15.73 -4.45 -9.27
C SER A 217 14.55 -5.09 -8.54
N PHE A 218 13.36 -4.47 -8.65
CA PHE A 218 12.14 -5.04 -8.07
C PHE A 218 11.82 -6.43 -8.63
N ALA A 219 11.90 -6.61 -9.96
CA ALA A 219 11.61 -7.89 -10.60
C ALA A 219 12.62 -8.99 -10.22
N ARG A 220 13.90 -8.64 -10.09
CA ARG A 220 14.97 -9.54 -9.62
C ARG A 220 14.65 -10.05 -8.23
N GLY A 221 14.33 -9.15 -7.31
CA GLY A 221 13.96 -9.50 -5.94
C GLY A 221 12.67 -10.32 -5.85
N TYR A 222 11.68 -10.02 -6.70
CA TYR A 222 10.42 -10.78 -6.75
C TYR A 222 10.63 -12.27 -7.07
N GLY A 223 11.69 -12.61 -7.82
CA GLY A 223 12.11 -13.98 -8.10
C GLY A 223 11.26 -14.73 -9.13
N ASN A 224 9.93 -14.72 -8.99
CA ASN A 224 9.01 -15.40 -9.91
C ASN A 224 8.63 -14.49 -11.10
N THR A 225 9.53 -14.36 -12.06
CA THR A 225 9.37 -13.50 -13.25
C THR A 225 8.20 -13.91 -14.13
N ASP A 226 7.89 -15.20 -14.22
CA ASP A 226 6.78 -15.72 -15.03
C ASP A 226 5.43 -15.29 -14.47
N ARG A 227 5.24 -15.38 -13.15
CA ARG A 227 4.03 -14.88 -12.49
C ARG A 227 3.93 -13.37 -12.66
N LEU A 228 5.03 -12.64 -12.43
CA LEU A 228 5.07 -11.19 -12.54
C LEU A 228 4.67 -10.75 -13.96
N ARG A 229 5.26 -11.38 -14.99
CA ARG A 229 4.92 -11.17 -16.40
C ARG A 229 3.48 -11.56 -16.71
N GLY A 230 3.04 -12.73 -16.27
CA GLY A 230 1.68 -13.24 -16.53
C GLY A 230 0.58 -12.37 -15.91
N ILE A 231 0.85 -11.74 -14.76
CA ILE A 231 -0.03 -10.74 -14.15
C ILE A 231 0.06 -9.41 -14.92
N ALA A 232 1.26 -8.95 -15.26
CA ALA A 232 1.47 -7.71 -16.00
C ALA A 232 0.78 -7.71 -17.37
N VAL A 233 1.00 -8.75 -18.19
CA VAL A 233 0.36 -8.95 -19.51
C VAL A 233 -1.16 -8.97 -19.38
N TRP A 234 -1.68 -9.79 -18.47
CA TRP A 234 -3.13 -9.88 -18.26
C TRP A 234 -3.72 -8.52 -17.85
N ALA A 235 -3.03 -7.81 -16.95
CA ALA A 235 -3.49 -6.53 -16.44
C ALA A 235 -3.40 -5.41 -17.49
N SER A 236 -2.37 -5.41 -18.34
CA SER A 236 -2.17 -4.40 -19.39
C SER A 236 -3.10 -4.59 -20.58
N SER A 237 -3.46 -5.82 -20.92
CA SER A 237 -4.38 -6.17 -22.02
C SER A 237 -5.87 -6.02 -21.65
N GLY A 238 -6.15 -5.19 -20.65
CA GLY A 238 -7.49 -4.88 -20.15
C GLY A 238 -8.03 -5.83 -19.09
N GLY A 239 -7.43 -7.00 -18.87
CA GLY A 239 -7.90 -7.98 -17.89
C GLY A 239 -9.38 -8.35 -18.09
N GLY A 240 -10.09 -8.61 -16.98
CA GLY A 240 -11.54 -8.80 -16.98
C GLY A 240 -12.33 -7.52 -17.23
N ILE A 241 -13.64 -7.65 -17.52
CA ILE A 241 -14.51 -6.52 -17.91
C ILE A 241 -14.51 -5.37 -16.87
N ARG A 242 -14.44 -5.71 -15.58
CA ARG A 242 -14.35 -4.75 -14.47
C ARG A 242 -13.09 -3.90 -14.54
N ARG A 243 -11.95 -4.50 -14.87
CA ARG A 243 -10.67 -3.80 -14.99
C ARG A 243 -10.65 -2.88 -16.21
N ARG A 244 -11.26 -3.28 -17.32
CA ARG A 244 -11.44 -2.41 -18.50
C ARG A 244 -12.20 -1.14 -18.14
N LEU A 245 -13.33 -1.26 -17.45
CA LEU A 245 -14.13 -0.11 -17.00
C LEU A 245 -13.34 0.80 -16.05
N LYS A 246 -12.66 0.23 -15.06
CA LYS A 246 -11.82 0.98 -14.10
C LYS A 246 -10.70 1.78 -14.77
N ARG A 247 -10.20 1.32 -15.93
CA ARG A 247 -9.05 1.89 -16.63
C ARG A 247 -9.41 2.84 -17.77
N LEU A 248 -10.70 2.99 -18.10
CA LEU A 248 -11.14 4.02 -19.05
C LEU A 248 -10.67 5.42 -18.60
N ARG A 249 -10.72 5.71 -17.29
CA ARG A 249 -10.22 6.98 -16.75
C ARG A 249 -8.72 7.19 -16.98
N ASP A 250 -7.92 6.13 -16.90
CA ASP A 250 -6.47 6.22 -17.12
C ASP A 250 -6.15 6.52 -18.60
N PHE A 251 -6.99 6.07 -19.53
CA PHE A 251 -6.87 6.37 -20.95
C PHE A 251 -7.06 7.86 -21.25
N PHE A 252 -7.97 8.53 -20.51
CA PHE A 252 -8.21 9.96 -20.68
C PHE A 252 -7.12 10.85 -20.08
N LEU A 253 -6.39 10.38 -19.05
CA LEU A 253 -5.50 11.25 -18.27
C LEU A 253 -4.06 11.40 -18.82
N ARG A 254 -3.68 10.76 -19.95
CA ARG A 254 -2.36 10.87 -20.62
C ARG A 254 -1.12 10.87 -19.68
N ASP A 255 -1.23 10.26 -18.49
CA ASP A 255 -0.14 10.19 -17.51
C ASP A 255 0.94 9.20 -17.99
N ARG A 256 2.20 9.68 -18.12
CA ARG A 256 3.39 8.87 -18.50
C ARG A 256 3.58 7.65 -17.59
N PHE A 257 3.09 7.72 -16.35
CA PHE A 257 3.17 6.64 -15.37
C PHE A 257 1.78 6.17 -14.91
N SER A 258 0.79 6.19 -15.80
CA SER A 258 -0.51 5.55 -15.51
C SER A 258 -0.34 4.06 -15.16
N LYS A 259 -1.27 3.51 -14.38
CA LYS A 259 -1.27 2.12 -13.93
C LYS A 259 -1.22 1.11 -15.08
N THR A 260 -1.79 1.46 -16.23
CA THR A 260 -1.74 0.62 -17.44
C THR A 260 -0.38 0.66 -18.11
N VAL A 261 0.23 1.85 -18.21
CA VAL A 261 1.52 2.03 -18.87
C VAL A 261 2.63 1.32 -18.10
N VAL A 262 2.68 1.46 -16.77
CA VAL A 262 3.75 0.82 -15.97
C VAL A 262 3.71 -0.71 -16.04
N LEU A 263 2.52 -1.31 -16.08
CA LEU A 263 2.37 -2.76 -16.23
C LEU A 263 2.75 -3.24 -17.63
N ARG A 264 2.41 -2.47 -18.68
CA ARG A 264 2.84 -2.79 -20.05
C ARG A 264 4.36 -2.77 -20.17
N ARG A 265 5.00 -1.71 -19.66
CA ARG A 265 6.47 -1.57 -19.65
C ARG A 265 7.15 -2.71 -18.90
N LEU A 266 6.60 -3.12 -17.75
CA LEU A 266 7.10 -4.29 -17.02
C LEU A 266 6.97 -5.57 -17.87
N ALA A 267 5.83 -5.78 -18.53
CA ALA A 267 5.61 -6.96 -19.38
C ALA A 267 6.55 -7.01 -20.59
N GLU A 268 6.81 -5.85 -21.22
CA GLU A 268 7.77 -5.70 -22.32
C GLU A 268 9.19 -6.02 -21.85
N MET A 269 9.62 -5.41 -20.74
CA MET A 269 10.93 -5.65 -20.12
C MET A 269 11.17 -7.15 -19.84
N LEU A 270 10.21 -7.81 -19.19
CA LEU A 270 10.32 -9.24 -18.88
C LEU A 270 10.23 -10.14 -20.13
N GLY A 271 9.60 -9.66 -21.21
CA GLY A 271 9.50 -10.37 -22.47
C GLY A 271 10.80 -10.33 -23.28
N SER A 272 11.48 -9.19 -23.28
CA SER A 272 12.78 -9.01 -23.95
C SER A 272 13.90 -9.83 -23.29
N ASP A 273 13.87 -10.01 -21.97
CA ASP A 273 14.87 -10.83 -21.27
C ASP A 273 14.72 -12.33 -21.54
N SER A 274 13.51 -12.77 -21.91
CA SER A 274 13.20 -14.19 -22.18
C SER A 274 13.78 -14.67 -23.53
N SER A 275 13.96 -13.78 -24.50
CA SER A 275 14.52 -14.12 -25.82
C SER A 275 16.05 -14.20 -25.83
N VAL A 276 16.71 -13.70 -24.78
CA VAL A 276 18.17 -13.76 -24.60
C VAL A 276 18.61 -15.06 -23.91
N ARG A 277 17.76 -15.67 -23.06
CA ARG A 277 18.08 -16.93 -22.36
C ARG A 277 17.87 -18.21 -23.19
N ASN A 278 17.29 -18.10 -24.38
CA ASN A 278 17.07 -19.22 -25.32
C ASN A 278 18.01 -19.15 -26.56
N ARG A 279 19.13 -18.44 -26.44
CA ARG A 279 20.27 -18.49 -27.37
C ARG A 279 21.52 -18.88 -26.60
#